data_AF-A0A317HSZ9-F1
#
_entry.id   AF-A0A317HSZ9-F1
#
_cell.length_a   1.000
_cell.length_b   1.000
_cell.length_c   1.000
_cell.angle_alpha   90.00
_cell.angle_beta   90.00
_cell.angle_gamma   90.00
#
_symmetry.space_group_name_H-M   'P 1'
#
loop_
_entity.id
_entity.type
_entity.pdbx_description
1 polymer ?
#
loop_
_entity_poly.entity_id
_entity_poly.type
_entity_poly.pdbx_seq_one_letter_code
_entity_poly.pdbx_strand_id
1 'polypeptide(L)'
;MSNETLPPVSCFVALPASGGFTTWTESPLLAPRVSPMPAGARMRALGCGEFSKGVTSAKRGPNEELAVVSLWKGEGIMRARARSTRLLLSALLSAAVAVSAADRVQEQRQPETPPDQRVFGTWQLNAAKSTFRPGPPYRGQIRTYERQTDGMKTRIKTTYADGHVTDVEFTAAYDSLEYPVTGSPEYDTIKLKRVDASTSEAVLGHAGKVFATARRILSEDGMRMTIMYQTNPSEGTTVNNVMVYEKIK
;
A
#
# COMPACT_ATOMS: atom_id res chain seq x y z
N MET A 1 19.15 19.74 -43.33
CA MET A 1 19.08 20.04 -41.89
C MET A 1 18.23 21.28 -41.71
N SER A 2 16.95 21.09 -41.42
CA SER A 2 16.03 22.15 -41.02
C SER A 2 15.13 21.54 -39.96
N ASN A 3 15.27 22.05 -38.74
CA ASN A 3 14.72 21.51 -37.50
C ASN A 3 13.47 22.35 -37.18
N GLU A 4 12.28 21.82 -37.41
CA GLU A 4 11.03 22.48 -37.02
C GLU A 4 10.56 21.94 -35.67
N THR A 5 10.50 22.84 -34.70
CA THR A 5 10.13 22.58 -33.31
C THR A 5 8.62 22.79 -33.14
N LEU A 6 7.88 21.73 -32.81
CA LEU A 6 6.45 21.80 -32.49
C LEU A 6 6.22 22.30 -31.05
N PRO A 7 5.20 23.14 -30.77
CA PRO A 7 4.82 23.51 -29.41
C PRO A 7 3.92 22.44 -28.74
N PRO A 8 3.87 22.39 -27.39
CA PRO A 8 3.13 21.36 -26.65
C PRO A 8 1.62 21.64 -26.62
N VAL A 9 0.82 20.63 -26.95
CA VAL A 9 -0.64 20.64 -26.79
C VAL A 9 -0.98 20.30 -25.34
N SER A 10 -1.49 21.27 -24.58
CA SER A 10 -2.08 21.04 -23.26
C SER A 10 -3.58 20.76 -23.42
N CYS A 11 -4.02 19.58 -23.02
CA CYS A 11 -5.43 19.17 -23.01
C CYS A 11 -6.18 19.87 -21.86
N PHE A 12 -7.17 20.71 -22.18
CA PHE A 12 -8.18 21.16 -21.22
C PHE A 12 -9.39 20.22 -21.27
N VAL A 13 -9.77 19.65 -20.13
CA VAL A 13 -11.01 18.90 -19.93
C VAL A 13 -12.09 19.87 -19.48
N ALA A 14 -13.16 20.00 -20.27
CA ALA A 14 -14.38 20.72 -19.88
C ALA A 14 -15.45 19.72 -19.44
N LEU A 15 -15.95 19.88 -18.21
CA LEU A 15 -17.11 19.15 -17.68
C LEU A 15 -18.39 19.94 -18.00
N PRO A 16 -19.47 19.32 -18.54
CA PRO A 16 -20.77 19.96 -18.61
C PRO A 16 -21.53 19.83 -17.29
N ALA A 17 -22.17 20.93 -16.89
CA ALA A 17 -23.09 21.02 -15.77
C ALA A 17 -24.51 20.58 -16.17
N SER A 18 -25.16 19.90 -15.23
CA SER A 18 -26.61 19.73 -15.02
C SER A 18 -27.50 19.10 -16.11
N GLY A 19 -28.10 17.97 -15.74
CA GLY A 19 -29.57 17.82 -15.68
C GLY A 19 -30.31 17.37 -16.95
N GLY A 20 -30.74 16.11 -16.98
CA GLY A 20 -31.79 15.65 -17.92
C GLY A 20 -31.91 14.13 -17.97
N PHE A 21 -32.95 13.57 -17.34
CA PHE A 21 -33.38 12.20 -17.58
C PHE A 21 -34.05 12.12 -18.96
N THR A 22 -33.53 11.27 -19.83
CA THR A 22 -34.22 10.85 -21.07
C THR A 22 -33.86 9.40 -21.32
N THR A 23 -34.87 8.54 -21.39
CA THR A 23 -34.78 7.12 -21.74
C THR A 23 -34.35 6.99 -23.20
N TRP A 24 -33.23 6.33 -23.46
CA TRP A 24 -32.75 6.02 -24.81
C TRP A 24 -33.04 4.55 -25.14
N THR A 25 -34.00 4.34 -26.03
CA THR A 25 -34.09 3.16 -26.88
C THR A 25 -33.56 3.55 -28.25
N GLU A 26 -32.46 2.98 -28.72
CA GLU A 26 -32.15 2.99 -30.15
C GLU A 26 -31.23 1.82 -30.54
N SER A 27 -31.76 1.01 -31.46
CA SER A 27 -31.03 0.06 -32.29
C SER A 27 -30.24 0.81 -33.38
N PRO A 28 -29.17 0.22 -33.93
CA PRO A 28 -28.20 0.94 -34.74
C PRO A 28 -28.69 1.08 -36.18
N LEU A 29 -28.33 2.19 -36.85
CA LEU A 29 -27.86 2.26 -38.24
C LEU A 29 -27.73 3.73 -38.67
N LEU A 30 -26.62 4.02 -39.37
CA LEU A 30 -26.32 5.22 -40.17
C LEU A 30 -25.59 6.39 -39.47
N ALA A 31 -24.31 6.56 -39.83
CA ALA A 31 -23.58 7.82 -39.73
C ALA A 31 -24.15 8.85 -40.73
N PRO A 32 -24.02 10.17 -40.48
CA PRO A 32 -23.13 10.94 -41.38
C PRO A 32 -22.49 12.24 -40.83
N ARG A 33 -21.39 12.59 -41.51
CA ARG A 33 -20.88 13.91 -41.94
C ARG A 33 -20.60 15.04 -40.93
N VAL A 34 -19.33 15.45 -40.97
CA VAL A 34 -18.78 16.72 -40.47
C VAL A 34 -19.04 17.84 -41.48
N SER A 35 -19.42 19.03 -41.01
CA SER A 35 -19.35 20.30 -41.76
C SER A 35 -18.78 21.42 -40.85
N PRO A 36 -18.03 22.42 -41.37
CA PRO A 36 -17.24 23.32 -40.54
C PRO A 36 -17.78 24.78 -40.42
N MET A 37 -17.16 25.53 -39.48
CA MET A 37 -17.11 27.01 -39.32
C MET A 37 -18.32 27.72 -38.64
N PRO A 38 -18.16 28.89 -37.96
CA PRO A 38 -17.18 29.95 -38.22
C PRO A 38 -16.44 30.59 -37.02
N ALA A 39 -15.40 31.34 -37.38
CA ALA A 39 -14.58 32.19 -36.52
C ALA A 39 -15.25 33.56 -36.27
N GLY A 40 -15.09 34.10 -35.06
CA GLY A 40 -15.35 35.51 -34.77
C GLY A 40 -15.97 35.80 -33.41
N ALA A 41 -15.16 35.79 -32.35
CA ALA A 41 -15.50 36.52 -31.11
C ALA A 41 -14.22 37.02 -30.44
N ARG A 42 -14.09 38.35 -30.36
CA ARG A 42 -12.99 39.06 -29.68
C ARG A 42 -13.21 38.99 -28.17
N MET A 43 -12.23 38.50 -27.41
CA MET A 43 -12.23 38.58 -25.94
C MET A 43 -11.45 39.82 -25.48
N ARG A 44 -12.07 40.60 -24.57
CA ARG A 44 -11.48 41.75 -23.87
C ARG A 44 -10.48 41.24 -22.81
N ALA A 45 -9.31 41.86 -22.76
CA ALA A 45 -8.33 41.68 -21.69
C ALA A 45 -8.76 42.42 -20.42
N LEU A 46 -8.62 41.76 -19.26
CA LEU A 46 -8.66 42.40 -17.95
C LEU A 46 -7.40 42.00 -17.16
N GLY A 47 -6.53 43.00 -16.97
CA GLY A 47 -5.78 43.31 -15.75
C GLY A 47 -4.88 42.25 -15.10
N CYS A 48 -3.56 42.46 -15.22
CA CYS A 48 -2.54 41.96 -14.30
C CYS A 48 -2.72 42.55 -12.88
N GLY A 49 -2.46 41.72 -11.85
CA GLY A 49 -2.28 42.13 -10.47
C GLY A 49 -1.03 41.49 -9.89
N GLU A 50 -0.02 42.33 -9.66
CA GLU A 50 1.32 42.05 -9.13
C GLU A 50 1.27 42.06 -7.60
N PHE A 51 1.89 41.08 -6.92
CA PHE A 51 2.09 41.15 -5.46
C PHE A 51 3.55 40.86 -5.11
N SER A 52 4.21 41.88 -4.60
CA SER A 52 5.61 41.94 -4.23
C SER A 52 5.89 41.51 -2.79
N LYS A 53 7.12 40.99 -2.63
CA LYS A 53 7.96 40.72 -1.43
C LYS A 53 7.61 41.43 -0.11
N GLY A 54 7.85 40.70 0.99
CA GLY A 54 8.11 41.27 2.32
C GLY A 54 8.85 40.29 3.24
N VAL A 55 10.18 40.43 3.31
CA VAL A 55 11.02 39.93 4.42
C VAL A 55 11.30 41.13 5.32
N THR A 56 11.18 40.97 6.64
CA THR A 56 11.82 41.89 7.60
C THR A 56 12.41 41.12 8.78
N SER A 57 13.72 41.30 8.93
CA SER A 57 14.54 40.94 10.09
C SER A 57 14.58 42.16 11.03
N ALA A 58 14.61 41.94 12.35
CA ALA A 58 14.90 42.97 13.34
C ALA A 58 16.18 42.60 14.12
N LYS A 59 17.08 43.58 14.26
CA LYS A 59 18.40 43.50 14.93
C LYS A 59 18.53 44.68 15.90
N ARG A 60 19.41 44.49 16.91
CA ARG A 60 20.11 45.48 17.79
C ARG A 60 19.31 45.97 19.02
N GLY A 61 19.85 46.11 20.23
CA GLY A 61 21.23 46.18 20.73
C GLY A 61 21.27 46.30 22.29
N PRO A 62 22.42 46.65 22.91
CA PRO A 62 22.93 46.06 24.17
C PRO A 62 22.88 46.97 25.42
N ASN A 63 23.09 46.41 26.62
CA ASN A 63 23.72 47.12 27.75
C ASN A 63 24.35 46.15 28.78
N GLU A 64 25.60 46.43 29.14
CA GLU A 64 26.41 45.84 30.22
C GLU A 64 26.26 46.65 31.54
N GLU A 65 27.03 46.24 32.56
CA GLU A 65 27.31 46.82 33.91
C GLU A 65 26.37 46.40 35.06
N LEU A 66 26.81 46.01 36.28
CA LEU A 66 28.10 45.96 36.99
C LEU A 66 28.01 44.94 38.15
N ALA A 67 29.17 44.42 38.59
CA ALA A 67 29.33 43.61 39.79
C ALA A 67 29.24 44.44 41.09
N VAL A 68 28.70 43.87 42.17
CA VAL A 68 28.99 44.30 43.55
C VAL A 68 29.11 43.09 44.48
N VAL A 69 30.26 43.02 45.15
CA VAL A 69 30.65 42.09 46.22
C VAL A 69 29.99 42.51 47.54
N SER A 70 29.52 41.57 48.35
CA SER A 70 29.60 41.71 49.81
C SER A 70 29.52 40.35 50.52
N LEU A 71 30.66 39.97 51.09
CA LEU A 71 30.80 38.98 52.15
C LEU A 71 30.15 39.51 53.44
N TRP A 72 29.43 38.66 54.16
CA TRP A 72 29.31 38.80 55.62
C TRP A 72 29.78 37.52 56.30
N LYS A 73 30.68 37.74 57.25
CA LYS A 73 31.41 36.79 58.09
C LYS A 73 30.76 36.83 59.48
N GLY A 74 30.56 35.66 60.10
CA GLY A 74 30.05 35.55 61.46
C GLY A 74 30.42 34.21 62.09
N GLU A 75 31.57 34.18 62.74
CA GLU A 75 32.07 33.15 63.68
C GLU A 75 31.15 33.10 64.92
N GLY A 76 30.97 32.02 65.69
CA GLY A 76 31.53 30.68 65.70
C GLY A 76 31.08 29.88 66.94
N ILE A 77 31.87 28.83 67.22
CA ILE A 77 32.12 28.14 68.52
C ILE A 77 30.91 27.38 69.11
N MET A 78 30.89 26.04 69.15
CA MET A 78 31.63 25.21 70.12
C MET A 78 31.71 23.74 69.70
N ARG A 79 32.79 23.10 70.14
CA ARG A 79 33.26 21.75 69.81
C ARG A 79 32.73 20.67 70.77
N ALA A 80 32.89 19.42 70.29
CA ALA A 80 32.99 18.13 70.99
C ALA A 80 31.65 17.40 71.24
N ARG A 81 31.50 16.12 70.92
CA ARG A 81 32.47 15.01 71.01
C ARG A 81 32.39 14.07 69.81
N ALA A 82 33.56 13.64 69.35
CA ALA A 82 33.72 12.49 68.48
C ALA A 82 33.42 11.20 69.26
N ARG A 83 32.58 10.32 68.70
CA ARG A 83 32.70 8.88 68.85
C ARG A 83 32.58 8.26 67.46
N SER A 84 33.71 7.75 66.99
CA SER A 84 33.83 7.01 65.74
C SER A 84 33.12 5.67 65.86
N THR A 85 32.19 5.37 64.95
CA THR A 85 31.87 3.99 64.59
C THR A 85 31.57 3.96 63.09
N ARG A 86 32.38 3.20 62.34
CA ARG A 86 32.31 3.03 60.89
C ARG A 86 31.22 2.02 60.51
N LEU A 87 30.78 2.10 59.23
CA LEU A 87 30.00 1.12 58.42
C LEU A 87 28.47 1.27 58.60
N LEU A 88 27.58 1.38 57.59
CA LEU A 88 27.53 0.88 56.20
C LEU A 88 26.75 1.81 55.25
N LEU A 89 26.87 1.53 53.95
CA LEU A 89 26.47 2.27 52.75
C LEU A 89 24.95 2.48 52.50
N SER A 90 24.72 3.50 51.65
CA SER A 90 23.78 3.59 50.51
C SER A 90 22.27 3.82 50.74
N ALA A 91 21.81 5.00 50.34
CA ALA A 91 20.67 5.13 49.42
C ALA A 91 20.80 6.43 48.60
N LEU A 92 20.82 6.26 47.27
CA LEU A 92 21.10 7.24 46.23
C LEU A 92 19.94 8.22 46.01
N LEU A 93 20.29 9.46 45.63
CA LEU A 93 19.39 10.47 45.06
C LEU A 93 18.59 9.88 43.90
N SER A 94 17.26 9.87 44.01
CA SER A 94 16.39 9.67 42.86
C SER A 94 16.12 11.04 42.22
N ALA A 95 16.77 11.30 41.08
CA ALA A 95 16.37 12.38 40.19
C ALA A 95 15.15 11.93 39.37
N ALA A 96 13.98 12.49 39.68
CA ALA A 96 12.78 12.30 38.88
C ALA A 96 12.88 13.14 37.60
N VAL A 97 13.14 12.52 36.45
CA VAL A 97 12.90 13.14 35.14
C VAL A 97 11.44 12.87 34.77
N ALA A 98 10.57 13.86 35.00
CA ALA A 98 9.21 13.84 34.48
C ALA A 98 9.26 14.06 32.97
N VAL A 99 9.18 12.98 32.19
CA VAL A 99 8.98 13.08 30.73
C VAL A 99 7.51 13.41 30.51
N SER A 100 7.22 14.64 30.06
CA SER A 100 5.88 15.10 29.70
C SER A 100 5.31 14.25 28.54
N ALA A 101 4.14 13.63 28.76
CA ALA A 101 3.50 12.66 27.87
C ALA A 101 2.75 13.27 26.66
N ALA A 102 3.16 14.43 26.14
CA ALA A 102 2.43 15.10 25.06
C ALA A 102 2.90 14.76 23.63
N ASP A 103 4.06 14.10 23.46
CA ASP A 103 4.63 13.79 22.14
C ASP A 103 4.95 12.30 21.95
N ARG A 104 3.99 11.40 22.18
CA ARG A 104 4.07 10.00 21.70
C ARG A 104 2.72 9.43 21.28
N VAL A 105 2.07 10.07 20.32
CA VAL A 105 1.24 9.34 19.34
C VAL A 105 1.95 9.45 18.00
N GLN A 106 3.21 9.02 17.97
CA GLN A 106 3.79 8.58 16.72
C GLN A 106 3.24 7.16 16.54
N GLU A 107 2.08 7.11 15.88
CA GLU A 107 1.54 5.91 15.27
C GLU A 107 2.73 5.13 14.69
N GLN A 108 2.98 3.95 15.25
CA GLN A 108 4.00 3.05 14.74
C GLN A 108 3.54 2.63 13.35
N ARG A 109 3.77 3.47 12.33
CA ARG A 109 3.65 3.06 10.94
C ARG A 109 4.69 1.98 10.75
N GLN A 110 4.20 0.74 10.77
CA GLN A 110 4.99 -0.37 10.27
C GLN A 110 5.46 0.00 8.86
N PRO A 111 6.70 -0.37 8.49
CA PRO A 111 7.20 -0.06 7.16
C PRO A 111 6.23 -0.62 6.11
N GLU A 112 5.64 0.28 5.33
CA GLU A 112 4.75 -0.07 4.24
C GLU A 112 5.61 -0.62 3.09
N THR A 113 5.27 -1.79 2.57
CA THR A 113 5.93 -2.30 1.36
C THR A 113 5.33 -1.56 0.15
N PRO A 114 6.11 -1.08 -0.83
CA PRO A 114 5.56 -0.46 -2.03
C PRO A 114 4.54 -1.39 -2.74
N PRO A 115 3.38 -0.88 -3.19
CA PRO A 115 2.32 -1.74 -3.73
C PRO A 115 2.74 -2.68 -4.86
N ASP A 116 3.61 -2.20 -5.75
CA ASP A 116 4.14 -2.97 -6.87
C ASP A 116 5.11 -4.08 -6.44
N GLN A 117 5.59 -4.08 -5.19
CA GLN A 117 6.51 -5.06 -4.62
C GLN A 117 5.81 -6.08 -3.71
N ARG A 118 4.65 -5.73 -3.13
CA ARG A 118 3.95 -6.53 -2.09
C ARG A 118 3.78 -7.99 -2.46
N VAL A 119 3.42 -8.28 -3.72
CA VAL A 119 3.09 -9.65 -4.17
C VAL A 119 4.30 -10.58 -4.22
N PHE A 120 5.49 -10.05 -4.51
CA PHE A 120 6.66 -10.86 -4.80
C PHE A 120 7.24 -11.51 -3.54
N GLY A 121 7.78 -12.72 -3.70
CA GLY A 121 8.33 -13.55 -2.64
C GLY A 121 7.58 -14.86 -2.44
N THR A 122 7.91 -15.54 -1.35
CA THR A 122 7.38 -16.87 -1.01
C THR A 122 6.35 -16.75 0.10
N TRP A 123 5.23 -17.45 -0.06
CA TRP A 123 4.06 -17.37 0.82
C TRP A 123 3.67 -18.76 1.29
N GLN A 124 3.48 -18.91 2.60
CA GLN A 124 3.06 -20.14 3.24
C GLN A 124 1.61 -20.00 3.70
N LEU A 125 0.77 -20.99 3.35
CA LEU A 125 -0.61 -21.06 3.82
C LEU A 125 -0.65 -21.19 5.34
N ASN A 126 -1.44 -20.33 5.98
CA ASN A 126 -1.84 -20.46 7.37
C ASN A 126 -3.20 -21.16 7.43
N ALA A 127 -3.19 -22.49 7.54
CA ALA A 127 -4.41 -23.30 7.56
C ALA A 127 -5.35 -22.94 8.73
N ALA A 128 -4.79 -22.55 9.89
CA ALA A 128 -5.57 -22.18 11.07
C ALA A 128 -6.37 -20.88 10.88
N LYS A 129 -5.88 -19.94 10.07
CA LYS A 129 -6.59 -18.69 9.71
C LYS A 129 -7.46 -18.83 8.45
N SER A 130 -7.41 -19.99 7.79
CA SER A 130 -8.08 -20.22 6.51
C SER A 130 -9.40 -20.96 6.70
N THR A 131 -10.33 -20.75 5.78
CA THR A 131 -11.63 -21.42 5.75
C THR A 131 -11.76 -22.18 4.43
N PHE A 132 -12.07 -23.48 4.51
CA PHE A 132 -12.26 -24.34 3.34
C PHE A 132 -13.68 -24.89 3.32
N ARG A 133 -14.38 -24.74 2.19
CA ARG A 133 -15.74 -25.25 1.99
C ARG A 133 -15.86 -25.85 0.59
N PRO A 134 -16.22 -27.13 0.45
CA PRO A 134 -16.18 -28.15 1.50
C PRO A 134 -14.76 -28.32 2.07
N GLY A 135 -14.66 -28.84 3.29
CA GLY A 135 -13.38 -29.31 3.84
C GLY A 135 -13.04 -30.72 3.31
N PRO A 136 -11.88 -31.28 3.69
CA PRO A 136 -10.90 -30.75 4.65
C PRO A 136 -10.00 -29.65 4.05
N PRO A 137 -9.30 -28.86 4.90
CA PRO A 137 -8.28 -27.92 4.43
C PRO A 137 -7.10 -28.65 3.78
N TYR A 138 -6.32 -27.94 2.96
CA TYR A 138 -5.01 -28.43 2.51
C TYR A 138 -4.11 -28.71 3.72
N ARG A 139 -3.27 -29.74 3.62
CA ARG A 139 -2.22 -30.01 4.62
C ARG A 139 -1.17 -28.90 4.61
N GLY A 140 -0.89 -28.34 3.43
CA GLY A 140 -0.03 -27.17 3.27
C GLY A 140 -0.06 -26.65 1.84
N GLN A 141 0.31 -25.38 1.67
CA GLN A 141 0.52 -24.82 0.34
C GLN A 141 1.60 -23.74 0.41
N ILE A 142 2.55 -23.80 -0.53
CA ILE A 142 3.57 -22.78 -0.76
C ILE A 142 3.28 -22.12 -2.11
N ARG A 143 3.34 -20.79 -2.15
CA ARG A 143 3.25 -20.01 -3.38
C ARG A 143 4.48 -19.12 -3.53
N THR A 144 5.11 -19.15 -4.69
CA THR A 144 6.23 -18.26 -5.02
C THR A 144 5.83 -17.36 -6.17
N TYR A 145 6.05 -16.06 -6.01
CA TYR A 145 5.80 -15.04 -7.02
C TYR A 145 7.10 -14.33 -7.36
N GLU A 146 7.54 -14.44 -8.61
CA GLU A 146 8.77 -13.87 -9.13
C GLU A 146 8.49 -12.89 -10.26
N ARG A 147 9.30 -11.83 -10.32
CA ARG A 147 9.24 -10.88 -11.43
C ARG A 147 9.94 -11.47 -12.64
N GLN A 148 9.29 -11.41 -13.79
CA GLN A 148 9.87 -11.72 -15.09
C GLN A 148 9.58 -10.57 -16.05
N THR A 149 10.24 -10.56 -17.21
CA THR A 149 10.05 -9.52 -18.23
C THR A 149 8.70 -9.62 -18.92
N ASP A 150 8.17 -10.82 -19.06
CA ASP A 150 6.90 -11.19 -19.71
C ASP A 150 5.70 -11.21 -18.72
N GLY A 151 5.95 -10.98 -17.44
CA GLY A 151 4.90 -10.93 -16.42
C GLY A 151 5.39 -11.40 -15.05
N MET A 152 4.49 -12.04 -14.31
CA MET A 152 4.79 -12.61 -13.01
C MET A 152 4.84 -14.13 -13.13
N LYS A 153 6.02 -14.72 -12.90
CA LYS A 153 6.16 -16.17 -12.79
C LYS A 153 5.63 -16.60 -11.42
N THR A 154 4.76 -17.59 -11.43
CA THR A 154 4.12 -18.13 -10.25
C THR A 154 4.33 -19.64 -10.20
N ARG A 155 4.73 -20.14 -9.03
CA ARG A 155 4.74 -21.57 -8.71
C ARG A 155 3.90 -21.82 -7.46
N ILE A 156 3.03 -22.83 -7.49
CA ILE A 156 2.13 -23.17 -6.39
C ILE A 156 2.27 -24.65 -6.10
N LYS A 157 2.88 -24.98 -4.97
CA LYS A 157 2.98 -26.35 -4.49
C LYS A 157 1.92 -26.59 -3.42
N THR A 158 1.02 -27.54 -3.66
CA THR A 158 -0.08 -27.87 -2.74
C THR A 158 0.05 -29.29 -2.26
N THR A 159 0.03 -29.49 -0.94
CA THR A 159 -0.11 -30.81 -0.31
C THR A 159 -1.53 -30.95 0.19
N TYR A 160 -2.27 -31.90 -0.37
CA TYR A 160 -3.67 -32.14 -0.04
C TYR A 160 -3.79 -32.97 1.25
N ALA A 161 -5.02 -33.08 1.76
CA ALA A 161 -5.28 -33.82 3.00
C ALA A 161 -4.92 -35.31 2.89
N ASP A 162 -5.16 -35.91 1.71
CA ASP A 162 -4.81 -37.29 1.35
C ASP A 162 -3.29 -37.51 1.16
N GLY A 163 -2.49 -36.44 1.17
CA GLY A 163 -1.04 -36.49 1.01
C GLY A 163 -0.56 -36.40 -0.44
N HIS A 164 -1.45 -36.37 -1.43
CA HIS A 164 -1.05 -36.10 -2.81
C HIS A 164 -0.54 -34.65 -2.92
N VAL A 165 0.35 -34.42 -3.90
CA VAL A 165 0.99 -33.13 -4.12
C VAL A 165 0.81 -32.69 -5.57
N THR A 166 0.40 -31.44 -5.77
CA THR A 166 0.48 -30.77 -7.07
C THR A 166 1.56 -29.69 -7.06
N ASP A 167 2.09 -29.40 -8.25
CA ASP A 167 3.07 -28.35 -8.46
C ASP A 167 2.69 -27.59 -9.73
N VAL A 168 1.99 -26.47 -9.54
CA VAL A 168 1.41 -25.68 -10.61
C VAL A 168 2.35 -24.54 -10.98
N GLU A 169 2.60 -24.32 -12.26
CA GLU A 169 3.41 -23.22 -12.77
C GLU A 169 2.72 -22.45 -13.89
N PHE A 170 2.93 -21.13 -13.89
CA PHE A 170 2.55 -20.25 -15.00
C PHE A 170 3.33 -18.92 -14.96
N THR A 171 3.41 -18.24 -16.09
CA THR A 171 3.87 -16.85 -16.19
C THR A 171 2.80 -16.03 -16.88
N ALA A 172 2.29 -14.99 -16.20
CA ALA A 172 1.17 -14.19 -16.71
C ALA A 172 1.29 -12.71 -16.32
N ALA A 173 0.84 -11.83 -17.20
CA ALA A 173 0.70 -10.39 -16.95
C ALA A 173 -0.71 -10.04 -16.44
N TYR A 174 -0.91 -8.82 -15.92
CA TYR A 174 -2.22 -8.32 -15.47
C TYR A 174 -2.97 -7.57 -16.60
N ASP A 175 -2.98 -8.14 -17.80
CA ASP A 175 -3.57 -7.57 -19.01
C ASP A 175 -4.90 -8.22 -19.40
N SER A 176 -5.42 -9.11 -18.55
CA SER A 176 -6.65 -9.90 -18.79
C SER A 176 -6.57 -10.85 -19.98
N LEU A 177 -5.38 -11.14 -20.51
CA LEU A 177 -5.16 -12.16 -21.52
C LEU A 177 -5.03 -13.55 -20.90
N GLU A 178 -5.28 -14.58 -21.71
CA GLU A 178 -5.18 -15.98 -21.30
C GLU A 178 -3.75 -16.48 -21.43
N TYR A 179 -3.25 -17.09 -20.36
CA TYR A 179 -1.93 -17.70 -20.30
C TYR A 179 -2.05 -19.19 -19.95
N PRO A 180 -1.18 -20.05 -20.50
CA PRO A 180 -1.18 -21.46 -20.19
C PRO A 180 -0.72 -21.73 -18.75
N VAL A 181 -1.28 -22.75 -18.15
CA VAL A 181 -0.91 -23.30 -16.84
C VAL A 181 -0.46 -24.73 -17.01
N THR A 182 0.57 -25.14 -16.26
CA THR A 182 1.04 -26.53 -16.19
C THR A 182 0.93 -27.08 -14.77
N GLY A 183 0.84 -28.41 -14.64
CA GLY A 183 0.90 -29.12 -13.36
C GLY A 183 -0.41 -29.15 -12.55
N SER A 184 -1.48 -28.50 -13.03
CA SER A 184 -2.82 -28.64 -12.48
C SER A 184 -3.61 -29.72 -13.25
N PRO A 185 -4.30 -30.65 -12.57
CA PRO A 185 -5.23 -31.56 -13.23
C PRO A 185 -6.61 -30.94 -13.49
N GLU A 186 -6.90 -29.77 -12.91
CA GLU A 186 -8.25 -29.19 -12.90
C GLU A 186 -8.45 -28.03 -13.88
N TYR A 187 -7.37 -27.33 -14.24
CA TYR A 187 -7.40 -26.14 -15.11
C TYR A 187 -6.12 -26.03 -15.91
N ASP A 188 -6.22 -25.51 -17.13
CA ASP A 188 -5.14 -25.42 -18.11
C ASP A 188 -4.76 -23.98 -18.46
N THR A 189 -5.53 -22.99 -18.01
CA THR A 189 -5.35 -21.58 -18.35
C THR A 189 -5.64 -20.65 -17.18
N ILE A 190 -5.03 -19.46 -17.21
CA ILE A 190 -5.26 -18.38 -16.25
C ILE A 190 -5.32 -17.02 -16.94
N LYS A 191 -6.22 -16.15 -16.49
CA LYS A 191 -6.27 -14.72 -16.81
C LYS A 191 -6.10 -13.92 -15.54
N LEU A 192 -5.24 -12.91 -15.54
CA LEU A 192 -5.04 -12.03 -14.38
C LEU A 192 -5.48 -10.60 -14.70
N LYS A 193 -6.15 -9.98 -13.73
CA LYS A 193 -6.59 -8.58 -13.79
C LYS A 193 -6.20 -7.86 -12.52
N ARG A 194 -5.66 -6.64 -12.65
CA ARG A 194 -5.43 -5.77 -11.51
C ARG A 194 -6.70 -4.96 -11.22
N VAL A 195 -7.12 -4.94 -9.95
CA VAL A 195 -8.28 -4.15 -9.51
C VAL A 195 -7.80 -2.84 -8.90
N ASP A 196 -6.82 -2.92 -8.01
CA ASP A 196 -6.19 -1.76 -7.37
C ASP A 196 -4.75 -2.09 -6.93
N ALA A 197 -4.16 -1.25 -6.08
CA ALA A 197 -2.79 -1.37 -5.57
C ALA A 197 -2.53 -2.66 -4.76
N SER A 198 -3.55 -3.22 -4.10
CA SER A 198 -3.44 -4.40 -3.23
C SER A 198 -4.33 -5.57 -3.68
N THR A 199 -5.24 -5.33 -4.62
CA THR A 199 -6.24 -6.29 -5.07
C THR A 199 -6.04 -6.70 -6.52
N SER A 200 -6.12 -8.01 -6.77
CA SER A 200 -6.15 -8.58 -8.12
C SER A 200 -7.15 -9.71 -8.22
N GLU A 201 -7.64 -9.96 -9.43
CA GLU A 201 -8.55 -11.06 -9.75
C GLU A 201 -7.88 -12.03 -10.72
N ALA A 202 -8.26 -13.29 -10.64
CA ALA A 202 -7.85 -14.34 -11.54
C ALA A 202 -9.07 -15.14 -11.99
N VAL A 203 -9.07 -15.52 -13.27
CA VAL A 203 -10.01 -16.49 -13.84
C VAL A 203 -9.21 -17.70 -14.29
N LEU A 204 -9.59 -18.87 -13.81
CA LEU A 204 -8.98 -20.15 -14.14
C LEU A 204 -9.88 -20.86 -15.15
N GLY A 205 -9.30 -21.29 -16.25
CA GLY A 205 -10.02 -21.92 -17.35
C GLY A 205 -9.64 -23.38 -17.54
N HIS A 206 -10.60 -24.16 -18.03
CA HIS A 206 -10.38 -25.52 -18.50
C HIS A 206 -11.17 -25.74 -19.79
N ALA A 207 -10.51 -26.23 -20.84
CA ALA A 207 -11.15 -26.53 -22.13
C ALA A 207 -12.03 -25.37 -22.68
N GLY A 208 -11.57 -24.12 -22.53
CA GLY A 208 -12.27 -22.92 -23.00
C GLY A 208 -13.46 -22.47 -22.14
N LYS A 209 -13.69 -23.09 -20.97
CA LYS A 209 -14.73 -22.71 -20.00
C LYS A 209 -14.11 -22.18 -18.71
N VAL A 210 -14.86 -21.36 -17.98
CA VAL A 210 -14.45 -20.89 -16.65
C VAL A 210 -14.62 -22.01 -15.65
N PHE A 211 -13.50 -22.51 -15.13
CA PHE A 211 -13.46 -23.51 -14.07
C PHE A 211 -13.63 -22.86 -12.68
N ALA A 212 -12.87 -21.79 -12.43
CA ALA A 212 -12.89 -21.12 -11.13
C ALA A 212 -12.50 -19.64 -11.24
N THR A 213 -12.80 -18.89 -10.18
CA THR A 213 -12.37 -17.50 -10.02
C THR A 213 -11.66 -17.35 -8.69
N ALA A 214 -10.72 -16.40 -8.64
CA ALA A 214 -10.05 -16.04 -7.41
C ALA A 214 -9.86 -14.54 -7.28
N ARG A 215 -9.97 -14.02 -6.06
CA ARG A 215 -9.63 -12.64 -5.72
C ARG A 215 -8.57 -12.65 -4.64
N ARG A 216 -7.44 -12.01 -4.93
CA ARG A 216 -6.30 -11.89 -4.04
C ARG A 216 -6.20 -10.47 -3.49
N ILE A 217 -6.00 -10.36 -2.19
CA ILE A 217 -5.82 -9.11 -1.44
C ILE A 217 -4.50 -9.21 -0.68
N LEU A 218 -3.68 -8.17 -0.78
CA LEU A 218 -2.42 -8.01 -0.05
C LEU A 218 -2.60 -6.99 1.08
N SER A 219 -2.00 -7.28 2.22
CA SER A 219 -1.87 -6.30 3.30
C SER A 219 -0.85 -5.23 2.96
N GLU A 220 -0.97 -4.07 3.60
CA GLU A 220 -0.14 -2.90 3.36
C GLU A 220 1.35 -3.12 3.70
N ASP A 221 1.60 -3.89 4.75
CA ASP A 221 2.94 -4.33 5.16
C ASP A 221 3.56 -5.34 4.15
N GLY A 222 2.78 -5.92 3.25
CA GLY A 222 3.22 -6.94 2.29
C GLY A 222 3.55 -8.29 2.92
N MET A 223 3.06 -8.56 4.14
CA MET A 223 3.36 -9.76 4.93
C MET A 223 2.22 -10.77 4.98
N ARG A 224 0.99 -10.36 4.64
CA ARG A 224 -0.20 -11.22 4.57
C ARG A 224 -0.87 -11.12 3.20
N MET A 225 -1.28 -12.27 2.70
CA MET A 225 -2.05 -12.42 1.47
C MET A 225 -3.33 -13.20 1.78
N THR A 226 -4.47 -12.73 1.29
CA THR A 226 -5.73 -13.45 1.37
C THR A 226 -6.22 -13.74 -0.03
N ILE A 227 -6.59 -14.99 -0.30
CA ILE A 227 -7.14 -15.44 -1.57
C ILE A 227 -8.52 -16.02 -1.30
N MET A 228 -9.54 -15.41 -1.89
CA MET A 228 -10.88 -15.96 -1.97
C MET A 228 -10.97 -16.73 -3.27
N TYR A 229 -11.35 -18.00 -3.22
CA TYR A 229 -11.37 -18.91 -4.35
C TYR A 229 -12.73 -19.58 -4.46
N GLN A 230 -13.31 -19.58 -5.66
CA GLN A 230 -14.62 -20.16 -5.92
C GLN A 230 -14.62 -20.94 -7.23
N THR A 231 -15.05 -22.20 -7.20
CA THR A 231 -15.33 -22.95 -8.43
C THR A 231 -16.63 -22.47 -9.05
N ASN A 232 -16.72 -22.55 -10.37
CA ASN A 232 -17.96 -22.29 -11.09
C ASN A 232 -18.99 -23.37 -10.69
N PRO A 233 -20.21 -23.00 -10.27
CA PRO A 233 -21.24 -23.97 -9.90
C PRO A 233 -21.58 -25.00 -11.00
N SER A 234 -21.32 -24.69 -12.28
CA SER A 234 -21.51 -25.66 -13.37
C SER A 234 -20.50 -26.81 -13.38
N GLU A 235 -19.39 -26.70 -12.64
CA GLU A 235 -18.35 -27.73 -12.51
C GLU A 235 -18.69 -28.79 -11.44
N GLY A 236 -19.91 -28.75 -10.91
CA GLY A 236 -20.41 -29.70 -9.92
C GLY A 236 -20.24 -29.19 -8.49
N THR A 237 -19.30 -29.75 -7.74
CA THR A 237 -19.11 -29.38 -6.33
C THR A 237 -18.66 -27.93 -6.22
N THR A 238 -19.52 -27.10 -5.64
CA THR A 238 -19.20 -25.70 -5.36
C THR A 238 -18.18 -25.63 -4.22
N VAL A 239 -17.01 -25.12 -4.54
CA VAL A 239 -15.92 -24.83 -3.59
C VAL A 239 -15.93 -23.33 -3.31
N ASN A 240 -15.78 -22.95 -2.05
CA ASN A 240 -15.64 -21.57 -1.60
C ASN A 240 -14.62 -21.51 -0.45
N ASN A 241 -13.39 -21.13 -0.80
CA ASN A 241 -12.27 -21.10 0.13
C ASN A 241 -11.84 -19.66 0.39
N VAL A 242 -11.49 -19.37 1.64
CA VAL A 242 -10.76 -18.18 2.05
C VAL A 242 -9.41 -18.63 2.59
N MET A 243 -8.38 -18.46 1.80
CA MET A 243 -7.02 -18.90 2.11
C MET A 243 -6.19 -17.72 2.57
N VAL A 244 -5.62 -17.81 3.76
CA VAL A 244 -4.74 -16.78 4.33
C VAL A 244 -3.32 -17.30 4.32
N TYR A 245 -2.40 -16.48 3.81
CA TYR A 245 -0.98 -16.79 3.72
C TYR A 245 -0.16 -15.74 4.45
N GLU A 246 1.00 -16.18 4.93
CA GLU A 246 2.03 -15.34 5.52
C GLU A 246 3.28 -15.42 4.63
N LYS A 247 3.93 -14.27 4.41
CA LYS A 247 5.17 -14.22 3.65
C LYS A 247 6.31 -14.83 4.48
N ILE A 248 7.08 -15.72 3.86
CA ILE A 248 8.29 -16.28 4.44
C ILE A 248 9.39 -15.21 4.33
N LYS A 249 10.02 -14.91 5.47
CA LYS A 249 11.16 -13.98 5.55
C LYS A 249 12.46 -14.65 5.14
#